data_AF-A0A0C9XVW2-F1
#
_entry.id   AF-A0A0C9XVW2-F1
#
_cell.length_a   1.000
_cell.length_b   1.000
_cell.length_c   1.000
_cell.angle_alpha   90.00
_cell.angle_beta   90.00
_cell.angle_gamma   90.00
#
_symmetry.space_group_name_H-M   'P 1'
#
loop_
_entity.id
_entity.type
_entity.pdbx_description
1 polymer ?
#
loop_
_entity_poly.entity_id
_entity_poly.type
_entity_poly.pdbx_seq_one_letter_code
_entity_poly.pdbx_strand_id
1 'polypeptide(L)'
;MTFCTISFLFGLVGLTIAIAIPRADSITPVLASQVAAFKPFSYYAATAYCQPATVLNKSCGGNCDANTAFQPIAAGGDGVRVQFWYVGIDPSLKTVIVGHQGTDPSKIVPLLTDADFFLKTLNETFFPGLNSSIKVHNKFADQHWKTANQILSATRAALQKSNLTQVTLVGHSLGAALALLDSVSMQQFLPGIQFKTIGYGLPRVGNQAFADYVDANVQLNHVNNKKDFVPVIPPRTLGFVQPQGEKHIQDDLSWLDCPGNDNPDPRCSVGDVKSFSKGNLSDHDGPYDGVEMGGATCKNVTAAASTIHAGCGVFLLVIAFSLLHGPLQVL
;
A
#
# COMPACT_ATOMS: atom_id res chain seq x y z
N MET A 1 45.16 78.22 3.94
CA MET A 1 45.03 76.76 3.73
C MET A 1 44.60 76.15 5.05
N THR A 2 43.33 75.79 5.18
CA THR A 2 42.78 75.14 6.38
C THR A 2 41.80 74.09 5.88
N PHE A 3 42.24 72.83 5.82
CA PHE A 3 41.42 71.71 5.38
C PHE A 3 40.63 71.17 6.58
N CYS A 4 39.30 71.21 6.47
CA CYS A 4 38.37 70.61 7.42
C CYS A 4 38.14 69.15 7.02
N THR A 5 38.69 68.21 7.78
CA THR A 5 38.47 66.77 7.59
C THR A 5 37.14 66.35 8.20
N ILE A 6 36.21 65.89 7.37
CA ILE A 6 34.94 65.26 7.78
C ILE A 6 35.19 63.75 7.90
N SER A 7 35.12 63.20 9.11
CA SER A 7 35.16 61.76 9.34
C SER A 7 33.77 61.15 9.15
N PHE A 8 33.60 60.34 8.11
CA PHE A 8 32.41 59.49 7.94
C PHE A 8 32.62 58.17 8.69
N LEU A 9 31.83 57.92 9.75
CA LEU A 9 31.66 56.60 10.34
C LEU A 9 30.74 55.76 9.44
N PHE A 10 31.27 54.73 8.79
CA PHE A 10 30.46 53.68 8.18
C PHE A 10 30.01 52.69 9.26
N GLY A 11 28.74 52.75 9.64
CA GLY A 11 28.12 51.73 10.49
C GLY A 11 27.89 50.44 9.70
N LEU A 12 28.56 49.36 10.09
CA LEU A 12 28.26 48.01 9.60
C LEU A 12 26.90 47.57 10.17
N VAL A 13 25.86 47.57 9.33
CA VAL A 13 24.59 46.90 9.63
C VAL A 13 24.81 45.40 9.38
N GLY A 14 24.97 44.63 10.46
CA GLY A 14 25.01 43.18 10.39
C GLY A 14 23.65 42.62 9.96
N LEU A 15 23.57 42.10 8.74
CA LEU A 15 22.39 41.39 8.26
C LEU A 15 22.36 40.00 8.92
N THR A 16 21.63 39.85 10.02
CA THR A 16 21.36 38.52 10.59
C THR A 16 20.36 37.80 9.68
N ILE A 17 20.83 36.91 8.83
CA ILE A 17 19.97 35.94 8.15
C ILE A 17 19.49 34.97 9.22
N ALA A 18 18.26 35.18 9.71
CA ALA A 18 17.57 34.18 10.50
C ALA A 18 17.31 32.99 9.58
N ILE A 19 18.17 31.98 9.64
CA ILE A 19 17.89 30.66 9.07
C ILE A 19 16.74 30.11 9.90
N ALA A 20 15.53 30.11 9.35
CA ALA A 20 14.43 29.35 9.89
C ALA A 20 14.82 27.87 9.78
N ILE A 21 15.39 27.32 10.84
CA ILE A 21 15.53 25.88 10.99
C ILE A 21 14.08 25.37 11.10
N PRO A 22 13.59 24.54 10.15
CA PRO A 22 12.27 23.94 10.31
C PRO A 22 12.26 23.21 11.66
N ARG A 23 11.27 23.50 12.51
CA ARG A 23 11.07 22.72 13.73
C ARG A 23 10.95 21.28 13.28
N ALA A 24 11.78 20.40 13.85
CA ALA A 24 11.50 18.98 13.77
C ALA A 24 10.12 18.78 14.39
N ASP A 25 9.12 18.47 13.57
CA ASP A 25 7.82 18.07 14.09
C ASP A 25 8.07 16.91 15.07
N SER A 26 7.45 17.01 16.24
CA SER A 26 7.68 16.04 17.31
C SER A 26 6.93 14.75 17.00
N ILE A 27 7.55 13.60 17.27
CA ILE A 27 6.85 12.31 17.25
C ILE A 27 5.73 12.33 18.28
N THR A 28 4.51 12.03 17.85
CA THR A 28 3.31 12.02 18.70
C THR A 28 2.61 10.68 18.69
N PRO A 29 2.01 10.24 19.80
CA PRO A 29 1.12 9.08 19.81
C PRO A 29 -0.09 9.30 18.89
N VAL A 30 -0.46 8.27 18.13
CA VAL A 30 -1.69 8.22 17.34
C VAL A 30 -2.84 7.79 18.24
N LEU A 31 -3.94 8.55 18.24
CA LEU A 31 -5.08 8.23 19.10
C LEU A 31 -5.75 6.93 18.66
N ALA A 32 -6.31 6.18 19.60
CA ALA A 32 -7.02 4.93 19.32
C ALA A 32 -8.13 5.07 18.26
N SER A 33 -8.84 6.21 18.25
CA SER A 33 -9.85 6.50 17.23
C SER A 33 -9.27 6.71 15.83
N GLN A 34 -8.05 7.26 15.73
CA GLN A 34 -7.33 7.41 14.48
C GLN A 34 -6.80 6.05 13.99
N VAL A 35 -6.26 5.23 14.90
CA VAL A 35 -5.86 3.84 14.60
C VAL A 35 -7.04 3.03 14.07
N ALA A 36 -8.20 3.08 14.74
CA ALA A 36 -9.41 2.38 14.32
C ALA A 36 -9.89 2.81 12.92
N ALA A 37 -9.62 4.06 12.50
CA ALA A 37 -9.96 4.53 11.15
C ALA A 37 -9.13 3.88 10.04
N PHE A 38 -7.99 3.25 10.36
CA PHE A 38 -7.20 2.46 9.40
C PHE A 38 -7.76 1.05 9.20
N LYS A 39 -8.46 0.48 10.19
CA LYS A 39 -8.88 -0.93 10.21
C LYS A 39 -9.63 -1.39 8.93
N PRO A 40 -10.62 -0.65 8.39
CA PRO A 40 -11.27 -1.04 7.13
C PRO A 40 -10.27 -1.19 5.98
N PHE A 41 -9.29 -0.28 5.90
CA PHE A 41 -8.25 -0.28 4.88
C PHE A 41 -7.20 -1.36 5.11
N SER A 42 -6.97 -1.77 6.36
CA SER A 42 -6.12 -2.93 6.68
C SER A 42 -6.75 -4.21 6.13
N TYR A 43 -8.06 -4.39 6.32
CA TYR A 43 -8.79 -5.51 5.69
C TYR A 43 -8.83 -5.43 4.17
N TYR A 44 -8.89 -4.23 3.58
CA TYR A 44 -8.79 -4.10 2.12
C TYR A 44 -7.40 -4.49 1.59
N ALA A 45 -6.32 -4.11 2.28
CA ALA A 45 -4.98 -4.56 1.93
C ALA A 45 -4.85 -6.09 2.08
N ALA A 46 -5.38 -6.68 3.16
CA ALA A 46 -5.43 -8.14 3.33
C ALA A 46 -6.27 -8.84 2.25
N THR A 47 -7.40 -8.26 1.84
CA THR A 47 -8.28 -8.76 0.77
C THR A 47 -7.54 -8.86 -0.57
N ALA A 48 -6.55 -8.01 -0.81
CA ALA A 48 -5.80 -8.03 -2.07
C ALA A 48 -4.97 -9.31 -2.26
N TYR A 49 -4.76 -10.11 -1.22
CA TYR A 49 -4.16 -11.44 -1.31
C TYR A 49 -5.12 -12.55 -1.76
N CYS A 50 -6.41 -12.24 -1.84
CA CYS A 50 -7.44 -13.20 -2.19
C CYS A 50 -7.58 -13.30 -3.71
N GLN A 51 -7.99 -14.47 -4.20
CA GLN A 51 -8.18 -14.71 -5.63
C GLN A 51 -9.17 -13.69 -6.21
N PRO A 52 -8.91 -13.08 -7.38
CA PRO A 52 -9.78 -12.07 -7.98
C PRO A 52 -11.24 -12.51 -8.08
N ALA A 53 -11.49 -13.78 -8.41
CA ALA A 53 -12.84 -14.35 -8.48
C ALA A 53 -13.56 -14.35 -7.12
N THR A 54 -12.86 -14.60 -6.00
CA THR A 54 -13.48 -14.59 -4.67
C THR A 54 -13.71 -13.17 -4.17
N VAL A 55 -12.86 -12.21 -4.54
CA VAL A 55 -13.10 -10.78 -4.27
C VAL A 55 -14.34 -10.29 -5.03
N LEU A 56 -14.45 -10.60 -6.33
CA LEU A 56 -15.61 -10.22 -7.15
C LEU A 56 -16.92 -10.83 -6.64
N ASN A 57 -16.89 -12.09 -6.19
CA ASN A 57 -18.05 -12.78 -5.65
C ASN A 57 -18.28 -12.49 -4.16
N LYS A 58 -17.46 -11.63 -3.54
CA LYS A 58 -17.45 -11.36 -2.09
C LYS A 58 -17.39 -12.62 -1.21
N SER A 59 -16.72 -13.66 -1.69
CA SER A 59 -16.59 -14.96 -1.03
C SER A 59 -15.20 -15.16 -0.41
N CYS A 60 -14.51 -14.07 -0.05
CA CYS A 60 -13.15 -14.12 0.48
C CYS A 60 -13.06 -14.25 2.02
N GLY A 61 -14.13 -14.76 2.65
CA GLY A 61 -14.22 -15.01 4.09
C GLY A 61 -14.13 -13.73 4.92
N GLY A 62 -13.50 -13.83 6.10
CA GLY A 62 -13.41 -12.74 7.08
C GLY A 62 -12.87 -11.42 6.53
N ASN A 63 -12.04 -11.45 5.48
CA ASN A 63 -11.57 -10.25 4.78
C ASN A 63 -12.70 -9.50 4.06
N CYS A 64 -13.58 -10.22 3.35
CA CYS A 64 -14.75 -9.66 2.69
C CYS A 64 -15.82 -9.27 3.72
N ASP A 65 -16.01 -10.09 4.76
CA ASP A 65 -17.00 -9.86 5.80
C ASP A 65 -16.68 -8.62 6.66
N ALA A 66 -15.40 -8.22 6.74
CA ALA A 66 -15.00 -7.01 7.43
C ALA A 66 -15.45 -5.71 6.73
N ASN A 67 -15.70 -5.75 5.42
CA ASN A 67 -16.13 -4.60 4.61
C ASN A 67 -17.34 -4.96 3.74
N THR A 68 -18.46 -5.35 4.37
CA THR A 68 -19.66 -5.85 3.66
C THR A 68 -20.29 -4.86 2.66
N ALA A 69 -20.09 -3.55 2.88
CA ALA A 69 -20.57 -2.49 1.99
C ALA A 69 -19.84 -2.46 0.63
N PHE A 70 -18.65 -3.06 0.54
CA PHE A 70 -17.83 -3.05 -0.66
C PHE A 70 -18.57 -3.62 -1.87
N GLN A 71 -18.52 -2.94 -3.01
CA GLN A 71 -19.12 -3.37 -4.27
C GLN A 71 -18.01 -3.52 -5.32
N PRO A 72 -17.50 -4.74 -5.53
CA PRO A 72 -16.47 -5.00 -6.54
C PRO A 72 -16.94 -4.59 -7.95
N ILE A 73 -16.04 -3.98 -8.72
CA ILE A 73 -16.26 -3.57 -10.12
C ILE A 73 -15.39 -4.40 -11.06
N ALA A 74 -14.11 -4.56 -10.72
CA ALA A 74 -13.18 -5.37 -11.49
C ALA A 74 -12.10 -5.94 -10.57
N ALA A 75 -11.54 -7.08 -10.95
CA ALA A 75 -10.36 -7.64 -10.32
C ALA A 75 -9.55 -8.44 -11.35
N GLY A 76 -8.26 -8.58 -11.13
CA GLY A 76 -7.37 -9.28 -12.07
C GLY A 76 -6.03 -9.64 -11.45
N GLY A 77 -5.10 -10.08 -12.31
CA GLY A 77 -3.81 -10.64 -11.91
C GLY A 77 -3.85 -12.16 -11.73
N ASP A 78 -2.67 -12.76 -11.70
CA ASP A 78 -2.47 -14.21 -11.50
C ASP A 78 -1.71 -14.53 -10.20
N GLY A 79 -1.25 -13.49 -9.47
CA GLY A 79 -0.50 -13.61 -8.22
C GLY A 79 0.91 -14.16 -8.41
N VAL A 80 1.38 -14.26 -9.66
CA VAL A 80 2.68 -14.82 -10.03
C VAL A 80 3.45 -13.85 -10.92
N ARG A 81 2.94 -13.57 -12.12
CA ARG A 81 3.54 -12.63 -13.10
C ARG A 81 2.99 -11.23 -12.94
N VAL A 82 1.71 -11.14 -12.58
CA VAL A 82 0.95 -9.93 -12.32
C VAL A 82 0.30 -10.08 -10.96
N GLN A 83 0.63 -9.18 -10.04
CA GLN A 83 0.04 -9.14 -8.70
C GLN A 83 -1.49 -9.02 -8.81
N PHE A 84 -2.22 -9.65 -7.88
CA PHE A 84 -3.66 -9.44 -7.84
C PHE A 84 -3.96 -7.98 -7.58
N TRP A 85 -5.05 -7.52 -8.19
CA TRP A 85 -5.59 -6.20 -7.97
C TRP A 85 -7.11 -6.25 -8.04
N TYR A 86 -7.75 -5.28 -7.41
CA TYR A 86 -9.18 -5.08 -7.53
C TYR A 86 -9.54 -3.60 -7.45
N VAL A 87 -10.70 -3.27 -8.01
CA VAL A 87 -11.34 -1.96 -7.92
C VAL A 87 -12.80 -2.17 -7.51
N GLY A 88 -13.29 -1.36 -6.60
CA GLY A 88 -14.71 -1.36 -6.24
C GLY A 88 -15.15 -0.10 -5.52
N ILE A 89 -16.44 -0.01 -5.22
CA ILE A 89 -17.05 1.14 -4.54
C ILE A 89 -17.29 0.75 -3.09
N ASP A 90 -16.84 1.56 -2.14
CA ASP A 90 -17.33 1.49 -0.77
C ASP A 90 -18.22 2.72 -0.48
N PRO A 91 -19.56 2.55 -0.44
CA PRO A 91 -20.48 3.65 -0.14
C PRO A 91 -20.42 4.09 1.34
N SER A 92 -20.04 3.19 2.26
CA SER A 92 -19.92 3.51 3.69
C SER A 92 -18.69 4.38 3.95
N LEU A 93 -17.58 4.09 3.29
CA LEU A 93 -16.37 4.91 3.33
C LEU A 93 -16.38 6.08 2.34
N LYS A 94 -17.40 6.15 1.47
CA LYS A 94 -17.58 7.19 0.43
C LYS A 94 -16.36 7.33 -0.49
N THR A 95 -15.78 6.20 -0.88
CA THR A 95 -14.60 6.18 -1.75
C THR A 95 -14.67 5.01 -2.73
N VAL A 96 -14.08 5.17 -3.90
CA VAL A 96 -13.63 4.02 -4.71
C VAL A 96 -12.38 3.45 -4.04
N ILE A 97 -12.30 2.13 -3.91
CA ILE A 97 -11.13 1.41 -3.37
C ILE A 97 -10.39 0.75 -4.53
N VAL A 98 -9.08 0.94 -4.55
CA VAL A 98 -8.15 0.18 -5.41
C VAL A 98 -7.20 -0.59 -4.49
N GLY A 99 -7.19 -1.92 -4.60
CA GLY A 99 -6.32 -2.78 -3.79
C GLY A 99 -5.28 -3.50 -4.63
N HIS A 100 -4.04 -3.58 -4.14
CA HIS A 100 -2.95 -4.33 -4.76
C HIS A 100 -2.32 -5.37 -3.83
N GLN A 101 -2.08 -6.55 -4.38
CA GLN A 101 -1.40 -7.64 -3.71
C GLN A 101 0.09 -7.33 -3.52
N GLY A 102 0.62 -7.70 -2.36
CA GLY A 102 2.06 -7.79 -2.15
C GLY A 102 2.66 -9.12 -2.65
N THR A 103 3.98 -9.22 -2.59
CA THR A 103 4.64 -10.52 -2.83
C THR A 103 4.57 -11.38 -1.57
N ASP A 104 4.75 -12.69 -1.70
CA ASP A 104 5.05 -13.58 -0.58
C ASP A 104 6.31 -13.05 0.18
N PRO A 105 6.24 -12.82 1.50
CA PRO A 105 7.36 -12.32 2.29
C PRO A 105 8.64 -13.12 2.11
N SER A 106 8.55 -14.45 1.97
CA SER A 106 9.71 -15.34 1.77
C SER A 106 10.50 -15.03 0.50
N LYS A 107 9.89 -14.32 -0.46
CA LYS A 107 10.51 -13.91 -1.72
C LYS A 107 11.08 -12.48 -1.66
N ILE A 108 10.81 -11.71 -0.60
CA ILE A 108 11.27 -10.32 -0.47
C ILE A 108 12.79 -10.24 -0.30
N VAL A 109 13.38 -11.10 0.54
CA VAL A 109 14.85 -11.11 0.75
C VAL A 109 15.62 -11.43 -0.54
N PRO A 110 15.27 -12.47 -1.31
CA PRO A 110 15.88 -12.71 -2.61
C PRO A 110 15.76 -11.53 -3.58
N LEU A 111 14.63 -10.83 -3.60
CA LEU A 111 14.40 -9.65 -4.46
C LEU A 111 15.29 -8.45 -4.11
N LEU A 112 15.81 -8.38 -2.89
CA LEU A 112 16.72 -7.32 -2.43
C LEU A 112 18.18 -7.60 -2.69
N THR A 113 18.55 -8.87 -2.71
CA THR A 113 19.91 -9.31 -3.07
C THR A 113 20.09 -9.39 -4.58
N ASP A 114 19.00 -9.23 -5.34
CA ASP A 114 19.03 -9.20 -6.80
C ASP A 114 19.73 -7.92 -7.27
N ALA A 115 20.79 -8.06 -8.07
CA ALA A 115 21.64 -6.96 -8.54
C ALA A 115 20.96 -6.07 -9.61
N ASP A 116 19.73 -6.40 -9.99
CA ASP A 116 19.02 -5.86 -11.15
C ASP A 116 17.97 -4.78 -10.82
N PHE A 117 17.95 -4.25 -9.60
CA PHE A 117 17.08 -3.11 -9.28
C PHE A 117 17.82 -1.76 -9.32
N PHE A 118 17.16 -0.76 -9.90
CA PHE A 118 17.70 0.58 -10.06
C PHE A 118 16.58 1.63 -10.20
N LEU A 119 16.95 2.90 -10.04
CA LEU A 119 16.07 4.03 -10.29
C LEU A 119 15.90 4.26 -11.80
N LYS A 120 14.67 4.12 -12.29
CA LYS A 120 14.26 4.31 -13.68
C LYS A 120 13.34 5.52 -13.80
N THR A 121 13.47 6.26 -14.89
CA THR A 121 12.57 7.38 -15.21
C THR A 121 11.15 6.86 -15.46
N LEU A 122 10.16 7.65 -15.05
CA LEU A 122 8.75 7.36 -15.32
C LEU A 122 8.45 7.37 -16.82
N ASN A 123 7.52 6.52 -17.24
CA ASN A 123 7.07 6.43 -18.64
C ASN A 123 5.94 7.43 -18.87
N GLU A 124 6.09 8.33 -19.84
CA GLU A 124 5.11 9.38 -20.16
C GLU A 124 3.72 8.85 -20.49
N THR A 125 3.61 7.60 -21.00
CA THR A 125 2.31 6.95 -21.23
C THR A 125 1.48 6.82 -19.96
N PHE A 126 2.13 6.60 -18.82
CA PHE A 126 1.48 6.37 -17.53
C PHE A 126 1.65 7.53 -16.55
N PHE A 127 2.60 8.44 -16.81
CA PHE A 127 2.90 9.57 -15.95
C PHE A 127 3.12 10.83 -16.80
N PRO A 128 2.13 11.25 -17.60
CA PRO A 128 2.30 12.36 -18.52
C PRO A 128 2.55 13.66 -17.74
N GLY A 129 3.49 14.47 -18.24
CA GLY A 129 3.78 15.79 -17.68
C GLY A 129 4.64 15.82 -16.40
N LEU A 130 5.04 14.66 -15.86
CA LEU A 130 5.93 14.62 -14.70
C LEU A 130 7.39 14.87 -15.08
N ASN A 131 8.12 15.56 -14.20
CA ASN A 131 9.52 15.92 -14.43
C ASN A 131 10.43 14.67 -14.51
N SER A 132 11.34 14.63 -15.48
CA SER A 132 12.23 13.48 -15.74
C SER A 132 13.25 13.20 -14.62
N SER A 133 13.43 14.12 -13.67
CA SER A 133 14.18 13.89 -12.43
C SER A 133 13.48 12.94 -11.47
N ILE A 134 12.16 12.76 -11.59
CA ILE A 134 11.38 11.80 -10.82
C ILE A 134 11.69 10.39 -11.33
N LYS A 135 12.28 9.58 -10.45
CA LYS A 135 12.67 8.20 -10.75
C LYS A 135 12.12 7.25 -9.70
N VAL A 136 11.75 6.07 -10.13
CA VAL A 136 11.17 5.02 -9.29
C VAL A 136 11.89 3.69 -9.51
N HIS A 137 11.70 2.76 -8.58
CA HIS A 137 12.22 1.40 -8.68
C HIS A 137 11.74 0.73 -9.99
N ASN A 138 12.69 0.29 -10.82
CA ASN A 138 12.41 -0.30 -12.12
C ASN A 138 11.39 -1.45 -12.08
N LYS A 139 11.50 -2.39 -11.14
CA LYS A 139 10.57 -3.53 -11.05
C LYS A 139 9.18 -3.12 -10.57
N PHE A 140 9.06 -2.06 -9.77
CA PHE A 140 7.75 -1.54 -9.34
C PHE A 140 7.05 -0.85 -10.51
N ALA A 141 7.79 -0.04 -11.27
CA ALA A 141 7.29 0.56 -12.50
C ALA A 141 6.87 -0.50 -13.53
N ASP A 142 7.71 -1.50 -13.79
CA ASP A 142 7.43 -2.55 -14.76
C ASP A 142 6.20 -3.39 -14.35
N GLN A 143 5.95 -3.60 -13.06
CA GLN A 143 4.74 -4.26 -12.58
C GLN A 143 3.49 -3.37 -12.71
N HIS A 144 3.58 -2.10 -12.30
CA HIS A 144 2.50 -1.12 -12.43
C HIS A 144 2.03 -0.97 -13.89
N TRP A 145 2.94 -0.88 -14.85
CA TRP A 145 2.58 -0.73 -16.27
C TRP A 145 1.73 -1.88 -16.83
N LYS A 146 1.82 -3.09 -16.26
CA LYS A 146 1.04 -4.24 -16.72
C LYS A 146 -0.46 -4.09 -16.41
N THR A 147 -0.81 -3.29 -15.40
CA THR A 147 -2.18 -3.20 -14.88
C THR A 147 -2.76 -1.79 -14.92
N ALA A 148 -1.93 -0.74 -15.03
CA ALA A 148 -2.32 0.67 -14.96
C ALA A 148 -3.55 1.02 -15.82
N ASN A 149 -3.59 0.59 -17.09
CA ASN A 149 -4.73 0.88 -17.98
C ASN A 149 -6.03 0.18 -17.54
N GLN A 150 -5.93 -1.07 -17.07
CA GLN A 150 -7.10 -1.84 -16.62
C GLN A 150 -7.68 -1.24 -15.33
N ILE A 151 -6.80 -0.89 -14.39
CA ILE A 151 -7.18 -0.30 -13.10
C ILE A 151 -7.74 1.12 -13.30
N LEU A 152 -7.11 1.95 -14.14
CA LEU A 152 -7.62 3.29 -14.46
C LEU A 152 -9.01 3.22 -15.11
N SER A 153 -9.21 2.28 -16.05
CA SER A 153 -10.51 2.06 -16.68
C SER A 153 -11.58 1.62 -15.67
N ALA A 154 -11.27 0.64 -14.81
CA ALA A 154 -12.18 0.19 -13.76
C ALA A 154 -12.48 1.29 -12.73
N THR A 155 -11.49 2.11 -12.38
CA THR A 155 -11.64 3.25 -11.47
C THR A 155 -12.57 4.30 -12.05
N ARG A 156 -12.43 4.63 -13.34
CA ARG A 156 -13.38 5.51 -14.05
C ARG A 156 -14.81 4.97 -14.02
N ALA A 157 -14.99 3.68 -14.29
CA ALA A 157 -16.30 3.05 -14.25
C ALA A 157 -16.92 3.10 -12.83
N ALA A 158 -16.11 2.86 -11.79
CA ALA A 158 -16.54 2.93 -10.40
C ALA A 158 -16.96 4.36 -10.00
N LEU A 159 -16.18 5.37 -10.38
CA LEU A 159 -16.49 6.79 -10.15
C LEU A 159 -17.77 7.21 -10.86
N GLN A 160 -17.93 6.86 -12.14
CA GLN A 160 -19.13 7.16 -12.93
C GLN A 160 -20.39 6.50 -12.34
N LYS A 161 -20.28 5.26 -11.88
CA LYS A 161 -21.40 4.51 -11.30
C LYS A 161 -21.83 5.08 -9.93
N SER A 162 -20.91 5.63 -9.16
CA SER A 162 -21.16 6.05 -7.78
C SER A 162 -21.31 7.56 -7.57
N ASN A 163 -20.88 8.38 -8.55
CA ASN A 163 -20.72 9.83 -8.42
C ASN A 163 -19.80 10.26 -7.25
N LEU A 164 -18.96 9.35 -6.75
CA LEU A 164 -17.95 9.67 -5.74
C LEU A 164 -16.80 10.46 -6.38
N THR A 165 -16.15 11.29 -5.57
CA THR A 165 -15.00 12.11 -5.99
C THR A 165 -13.72 11.76 -5.24
N GLN A 166 -13.69 10.59 -4.59
CA GLN A 166 -12.54 10.12 -3.82
C GLN A 166 -12.16 8.70 -4.24
N VAL A 167 -10.87 8.48 -4.42
CA VAL A 167 -10.24 7.18 -4.64
C VAL A 167 -9.23 6.95 -3.52
N THR A 168 -9.35 5.81 -2.85
CA THR A 168 -8.41 5.36 -1.82
C THR A 168 -7.70 4.12 -2.32
N LEU A 169 -6.39 4.23 -2.45
CA LEU A 169 -5.51 3.15 -2.89
C LEU A 169 -4.88 2.50 -1.67
N VAL A 170 -4.92 1.17 -1.64
CA VAL A 170 -4.38 0.39 -0.54
C VAL A 170 -3.51 -0.75 -1.05
N GLY A 171 -2.52 -1.12 -0.26
CA GLY A 171 -1.71 -2.28 -0.54
C GLY A 171 -0.74 -2.58 0.58
N HIS A 172 -0.23 -3.80 0.58
CA HIS A 172 0.78 -4.27 1.52
C HIS A 172 2.04 -4.66 0.75
N SER A 173 3.23 -4.43 1.33
CA SER A 173 4.50 -4.84 0.72
C SER A 173 4.69 -4.23 -0.68
N LEU A 174 5.04 -5.04 -1.69
CA LEU A 174 5.01 -4.65 -3.11
C LEU A 174 3.70 -3.95 -3.51
N GLY A 175 2.55 -4.41 -3.00
CA GLY A 175 1.25 -3.82 -3.30
C GLY A 175 1.12 -2.38 -2.80
N ALA A 176 1.78 -2.03 -1.68
CA ALA A 176 1.82 -0.65 -1.19
C ALA A 176 2.57 0.26 -2.19
N ALA A 177 3.67 -0.23 -2.76
CA ALA A 177 4.40 0.51 -3.79
C ALA A 177 3.58 0.69 -5.07
N LEU A 178 2.86 -0.35 -5.51
CA LEU A 178 1.97 -0.27 -6.67
C LEU A 178 0.79 0.69 -6.43
N ALA A 179 0.20 0.67 -5.24
CA ALA A 179 -0.85 1.60 -4.84
C ALA A 179 -0.37 3.06 -4.81
N LEU A 180 0.87 3.32 -4.39
CA LEU A 180 1.45 4.68 -4.45
C LEU A 180 1.71 5.12 -5.89
N LEU A 181 2.22 4.24 -6.74
CA LEU A 181 2.43 4.54 -8.17
C LEU A 181 1.10 4.82 -8.89
N ASP A 182 0.06 4.02 -8.65
CA ASP A 182 -1.28 4.28 -9.19
C ASP A 182 -1.82 5.64 -8.73
N SER A 183 -1.60 6.03 -7.47
CA SER A 183 -2.04 7.32 -6.94
C SER A 183 -1.42 8.50 -7.70
N VAL A 184 -0.10 8.43 -7.95
CA VAL A 184 0.63 9.44 -8.73
C VAL A 184 0.20 9.45 -10.20
N SER A 185 0.04 8.27 -10.80
CA SER A 185 -0.36 8.05 -12.19
C SER A 185 -1.78 8.56 -12.47
N MET A 186 -2.76 8.10 -11.70
CA MET A 186 -4.18 8.36 -11.95
C MET A 186 -4.58 9.83 -11.76
N GLN A 187 -3.88 10.58 -10.89
CA GLN A 187 -4.07 12.02 -10.76
C GLN A 187 -3.91 12.76 -12.10
N GLN A 188 -3.01 12.30 -12.97
CA GLN A 188 -2.77 12.91 -14.28
C GLN A 188 -3.94 12.68 -15.25
N PHE A 189 -4.79 11.69 -14.97
CA PHE A 189 -5.83 11.21 -15.86
C PHE A 189 -7.26 11.44 -15.36
N LEU A 190 -7.40 11.85 -14.09
CA LEU A 190 -8.66 12.02 -13.37
C LEU A 190 -8.68 13.36 -12.62
N PRO A 191 -8.71 14.50 -13.35
CA PRO A 191 -8.75 15.81 -12.72
C PRO A 191 -10.01 15.96 -11.85
N GLY A 192 -9.86 16.58 -10.68
CA GLY A 192 -10.96 16.81 -9.73
C GLY A 192 -11.28 15.63 -8.81
N ILE A 193 -10.60 14.49 -8.96
CA ILE A 193 -10.69 13.36 -8.03
C ILE A 193 -9.65 13.50 -6.93
N GLN A 194 -10.06 13.27 -5.68
CA GLN A 194 -9.16 13.25 -4.53
C GLN A 194 -8.56 11.86 -4.36
N PHE A 195 -7.24 11.80 -4.20
CA PHE A 195 -6.50 10.55 -4.04
C PHE A 195 -5.91 10.45 -2.64
N LYS A 196 -6.21 9.33 -1.98
CA LYS A 196 -5.62 8.93 -0.71
C LYS A 196 -4.90 7.60 -0.91
N THR A 197 -3.71 7.45 -0.34
CA THR A 197 -2.97 6.18 -0.35
C THR A 197 -2.72 5.73 1.07
N ILE A 198 -3.00 4.46 1.34
CA ILE A 198 -2.68 3.80 2.61
C ILE A 198 -1.84 2.56 2.29
N GLY A 199 -0.53 2.68 2.51
CA GLY A 199 0.41 1.57 2.36
C GLY A 199 0.66 0.87 3.69
N TYR A 200 0.86 -0.44 3.67
CA TYR A 200 1.31 -1.24 4.81
C TYR A 200 2.65 -1.88 4.47
N GLY A 201 3.67 -1.71 5.31
CA GLY A 201 5.01 -2.20 5.01
C GLY A 201 5.54 -1.65 3.67
N LEU A 202 5.33 -0.35 3.39
CA LEU A 202 5.64 0.29 2.12
C LEU A 202 7.15 0.36 1.89
N PRO A 203 7.75 -0.34 0.91
CA PRO A 203 9.16 -0.13 0.59
C PRO A 203 9.38 1.24 -0.04
N ARG A 204 10.61 1.76 0.02
CA ARG A 204 10.98 3.00 -0.69
C ARG A 204 10.73 2.83 -2.19
N VAL A 205 9.92 3.71 -2.76
CA VAL A 205 9.44 3.55 -4.15
C VAL A 205 10.33 4.29 -5.15
N GLY A 206 10.92 5.42 -4.78
CA GLY A 206 11.65 6.28 -5.71
C GLY A 206 12.70 7.14 -5.05
N ASN A 207 13.23 8.08 -5.83
CA ASN A 207 14.26 9.00 -5.37
C ASN A 207 13.68 10.21 -4.61
N GLN A 208 14.57 11.11 -4.16
CA GLN A 208 14.16 12.34 -3.47
C GLN A 208 13.12 13.15 -4.26
N ALA A 209 13.32 13.32 -5.58
CA ALA A 209 12.36 14.05 -6.42
C ALA A 209 10.97 13.37 -6.46
N PHE A 210 10.92 12.04 -6.40
CA PHE A 210 9.66 11.31 -6.25
C PHE A 210 9.03 11.53 -4.86
N ALA A 211 9.81 11.46 -3.78
CA ALA A 211 9.33 11.71 -2.43
C ALA A 211 8.77 13.14 -2.28
N ASP A 212 9.50 14.15 -2.76
CA ASP A 212 9.06 15.55 -2.75
C ASP A 212 7.76 15.74 -3.56
N TYR A 213 7.63 15.04 -4.70
CA TYR A 213 6.39 15.07 -5.48
C TYR A 213 5.22 14.44 -4.71
N VAL A 214 5.43 13.30 -4.07
CA VAL A 214 4.40 12.62 -3.26
C VAL A 214 3.97 13.51 -2.11
N ASP A 215 4.92 14.08 -1.36
CA ASP A 215 4.65 14.97 -0.22
C ASP A 215 3.80 16.19 -0.62
N ALA A 216 4.00 16.71 -1.83
CA ALA A 216 3.29 17.88 -2.34
C ALA A 216 1.91 17.57 -2.96
N ASN A 217 1.67 16.35 -3.46
CA ASN A 217 0.52 16.07 -4.33
C ASN A 217 -0.34 14.86 -3.90
N VAL A 218 0.12 14.01 -2.99
CA VAL A 218 -0.56 12.76 -2.61
C VAL A 218 -0.82 12.73 -1.12
N GLN A 219 -2.04 12.41 -0.71
CA GLN A 219 -2.34 12.13 0.70
C GLN A 219 -1.87 10.72 1.05
N LEU A 220 -0.62 10.57 1.43
CA LEU A 220 -0.02 9.29 1.83
C LEU A 220 -0.09 9.10 3.35
N ASN A 221 -0.56 7.93 3.78
CA ASN A 221 -0.18 7.35 5.06
C ASN A 221 0.45 5.99 4.78
N HIS A 222 1.55 5.68 5.46
CA HIS A 222 2.12 4.34 5.40
C HIS A 222 2.37 3.81 6.80
N VAL A 223 1.82 2.63 7.07
CA VAL A 223 1.86 2.00 8.38
C VAL A 223 2.97 0.96 8.37
N ASN A 224 3.93 1.11 9.28
CA ASN A 224 5.07 0.21 9.41
C ASN A 224 4.98 -0.52 10.74
N ASN A 225 5.18 -1.84 10.74
CA ASN A 225 4.98 -2.65 11.92
C ASN A 225 6.31 -3.06 12.56
N LYS A 226 6.54 -2.64 13.81
CA LYS A 226 7.68 -3.01 14.64
C LYS A 226 8.98 -2.95 13.82
N LYS A 227 9.72 -4.05 13.81
CA LYS A 227 11.02 -4.17 13.14
C LYS A 227 10.93 -4.72 11.73
N ASP A 228 9.79 -4.59 11.07
CA ASP A 228 9.69 -4.86 9.64
C ASP A 228 10.75 -4.05 8.87
N PHE A 229 11.64 -4.74 8.15
CA PHE A 229 12.68 -4.06 7.36
C PHE A 229 12.20 -3.59 6.00
N VAL A 230 11.01 -4.00 5.53
CA VAL A 230 10.55 -3.66 4.18
C VAL A 230 10.42 -2.14 3.95
N PRO A 231 9.98 -1.34 4.94
CA PRO A 231 9.97 0.11 4.80
C PRO A 231 11.35 0.78 4.69
N VAL A 232 12.43 0.08 5.08
CA VAL A 232 13.80 0.62 5.04
C VAL A 232 14.61 0.14 3.85
N ILE A 233 13.95 -0.42 2.83
CA ILE A 233 14.55 -0.88 1.59
C ILE A 233 13.80 -0.34 0.36
N PRO A 234 14.45 -0.20 -0.80
CA PRO A 234 15.89 -0.27 -1.00
C PRO A 234 16.68 0.80 -0.21
N PRO A 235 17.98 0.64 0.02
CA PRO A 235 18.74 1.54 0.90
C PRO A 235 18.91 2.94 0.30
N ARG A 236 18.98 3.95 1.18
CA ARG A 236 19.18 5.36 0.82
C ARG A 236 20.48 5.62 0.05
N THR A 237 21.50 4.78 0.25
CA THR A 237 22.77 4.85 -0.47
C THR A 237 22.64 4.60 -1.97
N LEU A 238 21.52 3.99 -2.42
CA LEU A 238 21.18 3.83 -3.84
C LEU A 238 20.26 4.95 -4.36
N GLY A 239 20.07 6.02 -3.57
CA GLY A 239 19.29 7.19 -3.95
C GLY A 239 17.79 7.08 -3.71
N PHE A 240 17.32 6.04 -3.02
CA PHE A 240 15.92 5.85 -2.65
C PHE A 240 15.57 6.62 -1.37
N VAL A 241 14.37 7.20 -1.33
CA VAL A 241 13.87 7.98 -0.19
C VAL A 241 12.43 7.57 0.12
N GLN A 242 12.11 7.43 1.40
CA GLN A 242 10.73 7.24 1.84
C GLN A 242 10.05 8.62 1.99
N PRO A 243 8.86 8.85 1.39
CA PRO A 243 8.08 10.08 1.60
C PRO A 243 7.52 10.19 3.02
N GLN A 244 6.83 11.29 3.31
CA GLN A 244 6.20 11.54 4.62
C GLN A 244 4.96 10.66 4.83
N GLY A 245 4.48 10.64 6.07
CA GLY A 245 3.20 10.03 6.43
C GLY A 245 3.31 8.73 7.22
N GLU A 246 4.47 8.44 7.80
CA GLU A 246 4.71 7.23 8.57
C GLU A 246 3.82 7.17 9.83
N LYS A 247 3.14 6.04 9.99
CA LYS A 247 2.56 5.59 11.26
C LYS A 247 3.33 4.34 11.70
N HIS A 248 4.07 4.44 12.78
CA HIS A 248 4.92 3.34 13.24
C HIS A 248 4.29 2.61 14.43
N ILE A 249 4.04 1.31 14.28
CA ILE A 249 3.55 0.43 15.35
C ILE A 249 4.75 -0.04 16.17
N GLN A 250 4.79 0.29 17.45
CA GLN A 250 5.85 -0.10 18.38
C GLN A 250 5.70 -1.56 18.82
N ASP A 251 6.72 -2.11 19.50
CA ASP A 251 6.71 -3.47 20.07
C ASP A 251 5.53 -3.71 21.04
N ASP A 252 5.06 -2.67 21.74
CA ASP A 252 3.91 -2.70 22.65
C ASP A 252 2.56 -2.48 21.96
N LEU A 253 2.55 -2.45 20.61
CA LEU A 253 1.41 -2.18 19.74
C LEU A 253 0.85 -0.74 19.80
N SER A 254 1.52 0.18 20.49
CA SER A 254 1.20 1.60 20.38
C SER A 254 1.60 2.15 19.00
N TRP A 255 0.85 3.13 18.50
CA TRP A 255 1.11 3.74 17.20
C TRP A 255 1.69 5.14 17.40
N LEU A 256 2.76 5.46 16.68
CA LEU A 256 3.37 6.79 16.65
C LEU A 256 3.24 7.41 15.26
N ASP A 257 3.02 8.72 15.22
CA ASP A 257 3.14 9.53 14.02
C ASP A 257 4.58 10.00 13.88
N CYS A 258 5.22 9.60 12.78
CA CYS A 258 6.63 9.83 12.50
C CYS A 258 6.75 10.87 11.37
N PRO A 259 7.10 12.12 11.69
CA PRO A 259 7.11 13.18 10.69
C PRO A 259 8.36 13.15 9.82
N GLY A 260 8.24 13.69 8.60
CA GLY A 260 9.34 13.85 7.67
C GLY A 260 9.73 12.58 6.90
N ASN A 261 10.64 12.76 5.95
CA ASN A 261 11.16 11.69 5.09
C ASN A 261 12.24 10.92 5.82
N ASP A 262 12.18 9.59 5.77
CA ASP A 262 13.18 8.69 6.36
C ASP A 262 13.60 9.09 7.80
N ASN A 263 12.62 9.30 8.70
CA ASN A 263 12.85 9.83 10.04
C ASN A 263 13.86 8.96 10.83
N PRO A 264 15.03 9.49 11.24
CA PRO A 264 16.10 8.72 11.85
C PRO A 264 15.91 8.47 13.36
N ASP A 265 14.83 8.95 13.96
CA ASP A 265 14.53 8.70 15.38
C ASP A 265 14.34 7.19 15.61
N PRO A 266 14.94 6.60 16.66
CA PRO A 266 14.82 5.17 16.96
C PRO A 266 13.40 4.65 17.19
N ARG A 267 12.40 5.53 17.32
CA ARG A 267 10.98 5.16 17.44
C ARG A 267 10.26 5.07 16.09
N CYS A 268 10.92 5.44 15.00
CA CYS A 268 10.44 5.35 13.62
C CYS A 268 11.22 4.27 12.86
N SER A 269 10.67 3.74 11.76
CA SER A 269 11.22 2.55 11.10
C SER A 269 12.68 2.69 10.69
N VAL A 270 13.08 3.87 10.18
CA VAL A 270 14.45 4.09 9.70
C VAL A 270 15.45 4.16 10.85
N GLY A 271 15.06 4.71 12.00
CA GLY A 271 15.91 4.73 13.18
C GLY A 271 15.95 3.41 13.94
N ASP A 272 14.83 2.69 14.01
CA ASP A 272 14.70 1.39 14.68
C ASP A 272 15.41 0.28 13.86
N VAL A 273 15.16 0.23 12.55
CA VAL A 273 15.76 -0.74 11.63
C VAL A 273 16.91 -0.12 10.83
N LYS A 274 18.07 -0.02 11.48
CA LYS A 274 19.28 0.62 10.90
C LYS A 274 19.85 -0.10 9.67
N SER A 275 19.52 -1.37 9.47
CA SER A 275 19.86 -2.16 8.29
C SER A 275 18.91 -3.34 8.16
N PHE A 276 18.80 -3.94 6.96
CA PHE A 276 17.94 -5.10 6.74
C PHE A 276 18.22 -6.26 7.72
N SER A 277 19.48 -6.47 8.10
CA SER A 277 19.93 -7.49 9.06
C SER A 277 19.55 -7.22 10.52
N LYS A 278 19.03 -6.03 10.82
CA LYS A 278 18.54 -5.63 12.15
C LYS A 278 17.01 -5.61 12.23
N GLY A 279 16.33 -5.84 11.12
CA GLY A 279 14.88 -6.01 11.11
C GLY A 279 14.47 -7.48 11.15
N ASN A 280 13.16 -7.69 11.17
CA ASN A 280 12.50 -8.96 11.33
C ASN A 280 11.35 -9.06 10.31
N LEU A 281 11.52 -9.93 9.31
CA LEU A 281 10.50 -10.15 8.29
C LEU A 281 9.19 -10.71 8.86
N SER A 282 9.23 -11.38 10.02
CA SER A 282 8.02 -11.89 10.66
C SER A 282 7.09 -10.79 11.17
N ASP A 283 7.58 -9.56 11.35
CA ASP A 283 6.74 -8.41 11.67
C ASP A 283 6.09 -7.79 10.41
N HIS A 284 6.47 -8.22 9.21
CA HIS A 284 5.96 -7.63 7.96
C HIS A 284 4.47 -7.88 7.77
N ASP A 285 3.98 -9.10 8.05
CA ASP A 285 2.58 -9.47 7.81
C ASP A 285 1.62 -8.87 8.84
N GLY A 286 2.11 -8.34 9.96
CA GLY A 286 1.29 -7.68 10.98
C GLY A 286 1.66 -8.04 12.42
N PRO A 287 0.79 -7.72 13.39
CA PRO A 287 -0.58 -7.22 13.19
C PRO A 287 -0.64 -5.70 12.89
N TYR A 288 -1.50 -5.32 11.95
CA TYR A 288 -1.89 -3.92 11.69
C TYR A 288 -3.28 -3.67 12.30
N ASP A 289 -3.34 -3.16 13.53
CA ASP A 289 -4.58 -3.08 14.34
C ASP A 289 -5.30 -4.45 14.46
N GLY A 290 -4.51 -5.50 14.70
CA GLY A 290 -5.00 -6.88 14.82
C GLY A 290 -5.31 -7.58 13.49
N VAL A 291 -5.06 -6.92 12.35
CA VAL A 291 -5.21 -7.52 11.02
C VAL A 291 -3.85 -8.02 10.54
N GLU A 292 -3.77 -9.31 10.26
CA GLU A 292 -2.66 -9.91 9.52
C GLU A 292 -2.90 -9.77 8.01
N MET A 293 -1.83 -9.62 7.24
CA MET A 293 -1.85 -9.47 5.78
C MET A 293 -0.90 -10.48 5.15
N GLY A 294 -1.34 -11.15 4.08
CA GLY A 294 -0.50 -12.12 3.39
C GLY A 294 -1.31 -13.23 2.76
N GLY A 295 -0.68 -14.07 1.92
CA GLY A 295 -1.38 -15.12 1.20
C GLY A 295 -2.13 -16.12 2.09
N ALA A 296 -1.73 -16.29 3.35
CA ALA A 296 -2.38 -17.18 4.30
C ALA A 296 -3.79 -16.71 4.72
N THR A 297 -4.06 -15.40 4.72
CA THR A 297 -5.34 -14.83 5.18
C THR A 297 -6.52 -15.20 4.29
N CYS A 298 -6.24 -15.59 3.04
CA CYS A 298 -7.24 -15.92 2.03
C CYS A 298 -7.39 -17.43 1.76
N LYS A 299 -6.61 -18.28 2.44
CA LYS A 299 -6.61 -19.75 2.23
C LYS A 299 -7.71 -20.50 2.98
N ASN A 300 -8.38 -19.85 3.94
CA ASN A 300 -9.40 -20.50 4.79
C ASN A 300 -10.83 -20.44 4.24
N VAL A 301 -11.03 -20.09 2.97
CA VAL A 301 -12.33 -20.25 2.31
C VAL A 301 -12.47 -21.70 1.83
N THR A 302 -12.52 -22.65 2.74
CA THR A 302 -13.20 -23.91 2.41
C THR A 302 -14.65 -23.55 2.15
N ALA A 303 -15.13 -23.86 0.95
CA ALA A 303 -16.51 -23.68 0.53
C ALA A 303 -17.47 -23.99 1.69
N ALA A 304 -18.05 -22.95 2.29
CA ALA A 304 -19.28 -23.11 3.04
C ALA A 304 -20.33 -23.53 2.00
N ALA A 305 -20.43 -24.83 1.79
CA ALA A 305 -21.48 -25.43 1.01
C ALA A 305 -22.81 -24.88 1.56
N SER A 306 -23.59 -24.28 0.67
CA SER A 306 -24.92 -23.77 0.92
C SER A 306 -25.75 -24.77 1.73
N THR A 307 -25.88 -24.56 3.04
CA THR A 307 -27.00 -25.10 3.81
C THR A 307 -28.20 -24.23 3.52
N ILE A 308 -28.82 -24.47 2.37
CA ILE A 308 -30.18 -24.05 2.10
C ILE A 308 -31.05 -24.71 3.17
N HIS A 309 -31.70 -23.88 3.98
CA HIS A 309 -32.81 -24.28 4.82
C HIS A 309 -33.91 -24.88 3.92
N ALA A 310 -34.01 -26.20 3.87
CA ALA A 310 -35.19 -26.91 3.37
C ALA A 310 -35.88 -27.58 4.57
N GLY A 311 -36.69 -26.79 5.28
CA GLY A 311 -37.75 -27.34 6.12
C GLY A 311 -38.90 -27.80 5.24
N CYS A 312 -38.97 -29.11 4.96
CA CYS A 312 -40.21 -29.90 4.88
C CYS A 312 -39.83 -31.32 4.46
N GLY A 313 -40.12 -32.31 5.31
CA GLY A 313 -39.70 -33.69 5.11
C GLY A 313 -40.45 -34.42 4.00
N VAL A 314 -39.75 -35.34 3.34
CA VAL A 314 -40.30 -36.61 2.82
C VAL A 314 -39.17 -37.65 2.86
N PHE A 315 -39.49 -38.83 3.39
CA PHE A 315 -38.73 -40.08 3.38
C PHE A 315 -38.04 -40.41 2.04
N LEU A 316 -36.81 -40.96 2.05
CA LEU A 316 -36.52 -42.32 1.54
C LEU A 316 -35.05 -42.75 1.72
N LEU A 317 -34.89 -43.89 2.38
CA LEU A 317 -33.98 -45.02 2.12
C LEU A 317 -32.48 -44.77 1.83
N VAL A 318 -31.65 -45.12 2.83
CA VAL A 318 -30.23 -45.43 2.68
C VAL A 318 -30.09 -46.82 2.03
N ILE A 319 -29.38 -46.92 0.90
CA ILE A 319 -28.78 -48.18 0.45
C ILE A 319 -27.31 -47.92 0.14
N ALA A 320 -26.45 -48.57 0.92
CA ALA A 320 -25.02 -48.68 0.70
C ALA A 320 -24.75 -49.59 -0.50
N PHE A 321 -23.76 -49.25 -1.34
CA PHE A 321 -23.17 -50.21 -2.27
C PHE A 321 -21.65 -50.25 -2.09
N SER A 322 -21.21 -51.40 -1.59
CA SER A 322 -19.84 -51.85 -1.48
C SER A 322 -19.24 -52.18 -2.85
N LEU A 323 -17.93 -51.97 -2.93
CA LEU A 323 -16.99 -52.48 -3.92
C LEU A 323 -17.17 -53.98 -4.18
N LEU A 324 -17.17 -54.39 -5.45
CA LEU A 324 -16.49 -55.56 -6.03
C LEU A 324 -17.06 -55.82 -7.44
N HIS A 325 -16.26 -55.66 -8.48
CA HIS A 325 -16.53 -56.24 -9.80
C HIS A 325 -15.27 -56.96 -10.27
N GLY A 326 -15.31 -58.30 -10.20
CA GLY A 326 -14.56 -59.17 -11.10
C GLY A 326 -15.41 -59.45 -12.36
N PRO A 327 -14.80 -59.78 -13.50
CA PRO A 327 -15.50 -59.85 -14.79
C PRO A 327 -16.04 -61.26 -15.05
N LEU A 328 -17.17 -61.37 -15.76
CA LEU A 328 -17.44 -62.54 -16.58
C LEU A 328 -18.30 -62.18 -17.80
N GLN A 329 -17.94 -62.84 -18.89
CA GLN A 329 -18.36 -62.70 -20.28
C GLN A 329 -19.84 -63.04 -20.52
N VAL A 330 -20.38 -62.63 -21.67
CA VAL A 330 -20.81 -63.51 -22.79
C VAL A 330 -21.76 -62.75 -23.74
N LEU A 331 -21.46 -62.88 -25.05
CA LEU A 331 -22.16 -62.49 -26.28
C LEU A 331 -22.09 -61.02 -26.72
#